data_AF-A0AAV0MJP7-F1
#
_entry.id   AF-A0AAV0MJP7-F1
#
_cell.length_a   1.000
_cell.length_b   1.000
_cell.length_c   1.000
_cell.angle_alpha   90.00
_cell.angle_beta   90.00
_cell.angle_gamma   90.00
#
_symmetry.space_group_name_H-M   'P 1'
#
loop_
_entity.id
_entity.type
_entity.pdbx_description
1 polymer ?
#
loop_
_entity_poly.entity_id
_entity_poly.type
_entity_poly.pdbx_seq_one_letter_code
_entity_poly.pdbx_strand_id
1 'polypeptide(L)'
;MLPLLSSAGHNVTAIDLAASGIDPQQIDAVRTFSQYSQPLRDYLASLPPAEKVVLVAHSFGGLAAAQAMEIFPGRISVAVFIAAFMPGPSYSASTLFQEVYLNQEGPQLDNRFTYENGPNNPPTTLTFGPNYLLRNLYNLSPIQASPSLTLSCTRSFGWVNCQCCISRVK
;
A
#
# COMPACT_ATOMS: atom_id res chain seq x y z
N MET A 1 -9.88 -12.21 1.26
CA MET A 1 -10.03 -11.69 2.64
C MET A 1 -11.37 -10.98 2.86
N LEU A 2 -11.72 -9.98 2.04
CA LEU A 2 -12.96 -9.21 2.22
C LEU A 2 -14.24 -10.07 2.32
N PRO A 3 -14.52 -11.03 1.39
CA PRO A 3 -15.75 -11.81 1.46
C PRO A 3 -15.85 -12.69 2.71
N LEU A 4 -14.71 -13.21 3.17
CA LEU A 4 -14.64 -14.05 4.38
C LEU A 4 -14.96 -13.22 5.62
N LEU A 5 -14.33 -12.06 5.78
CA LEU A 5 -14.58 -11.18 6.91
C LEU A 5 -16.03 -10.66 6.93
N SER A 6 -16.58 -10.30 5.77
CA SER A 6 -17.99 -9.91 5.65
C SER A 6 -18.93 -11.07 6.00
N SER A 7 -18.65 -12.29 5.55
CA SER A 7 -19.44 -13.48 5.89
C SER A 7 -19.40 -13.83 7.38
N ALA A 8 -18.30 -13.50 8.06
CA ALA A 8 -18.15 -13.63 9.51
C ALA A 8 -18.86 -12.50 10.30
N GLY A 9 -19.55 -11.57 9.61
CA GLY A 9 -20.34 -10.50 10.23
C GLY A 9 -19.55 -9.22 10.52
N HIS A 10 -18.30 -9.10 10.04
CA HIS A 10 -17.52 -7.88 10.16
C HIS A 10 -17.90 -6.86 9.08
N ASN A 11 -17.91 -5.58 9.44
CA ASN A 11 -17.98 -4.52 8.44
C ASN A 11 -16.56 -4.24 7.94
N VAL A 12 -16.34 -4.28 6.62
CA VAL A 12 -15.00 -4.24 6.04
C VAL A 12 -14.97 -3.25 4.90
N THR A 13 -13.97 -2.37 4.92
CA THR A 13 -13.75 -1.35 3.90
C THR A 13 -12.35 -1.54 3.34
N ALA A 14 -12.23 -1.86 2.05
CA ALA A 14 -10.96 -1.75 1.33
C ALA A 14 -10.83 -0.34 0.79
N ILE A 15 -9.72 0.33 1.11
CA ILE A 15 -9.45 1.69 0.66
C ILE A 15 -8.38 1.63 -0.42
N ASP A 16 -8.73 2.16 -1.58
CA ASP A 16 -7.76 2.51 -2.61
C ASP A 16 -7.11 3.85 -2.23
N LEU A 17 -5.79 3.84 -2.09
CA LEU A 17 -4.99 5.05 -1.88
C LEU A 17 -4.93 5.88 -3.17
N ALA A 18 -4.46 7.12 -3.10
CA ALA A 18 -4.44 7.98 -4.27
C ALA A 18 -3.56 7.36 -5.38
N ALA A 19 -4.04 7.43 -6.63
CA ALA A 19 -3.44 6.79 -7.80
C ALA A 19 -3.28 5.25 -7.68
N SER A 20 -4.07 4.60 -6.83
CA SER A 20 -4.08 3.13 -6.66
C SER A 20 -5.46 2.55 -6.99
N GLY A 21 -5.51 1.27 -7.38
CA GLY A 21 -6.77 0.57 -7.64
C GLY A 21 -7.61 1.25 -8.73
N ILE A 22 -8.83 1.65 -8.39
CA ILE A 22 -9.74 2.37 -9.30
C ILE A 22 -9.72 3.90 -9.12
N ASP A 23 -8.84 4.44 -8.27
CA ASP A 23 -8.70 5.88 -8.10
C ASP A 23 -8.32 6.55 -9.44
N PRO A 24 -9.03 7.61 -9.86
CA PRO A 24 -8.83 8.22 -11.16
C PRO A 24 -7.57 9.09 -11.24
N GLN A 25 -6.91 9.41 -10.11
CA GLN A 25 -5.74 10.28 -10.13
C GLN A 25 -4.60 9.57 -10.85
N GLN A 26 -3.95 10.31 -11.74
CA GLN A 26 -2.71 9.85 -12.34
C GLN A 26 -1.58 9.95 -11.32
N ILE A 27 -0.64 9.02 -11.42
CA ILE A 27 0.45 8.93 -10.45
C ILE A 27 1.32 10.20 -10.42
N ASP A 28 1.45 10.88 -11.55
CA ASP A 28 2.22 12.11 -11.70
C ASP A 28 1.56 13.30 -10.97
N ALA A 29 0.28 13.18 -10.58
CA ALA A 29 -0.41 14.16 -9.76
C ALA A 29 -0.16 13.96 -8.26
N VAL A 30 0.30 12.77 -7.84
CA VAL A 30 0.55 12.42 -6.44
C VAL A 30 2.04 12.58 -6.13
N ARG A 31 2.42 13.78 -5.67
CA ARG A 31 3.84 14.17 -5.48
C ARG A 31 4.36 13.98 -4.06
N THR A 32 3.46 13.77 -3.09
CA THR A 32 3.83 13.60 -1.68
C THR A 32 3.16 12.37 -1.08
N PHE A 33 3.81 11.78 -0.07
CA PHE A 33 3.22 10.66 0.66
C PHE A 33 1.91 11.03 1.37
N SER A 34 1.78 12.29 1.81
CA SER A 34 0.55 12.81 2.43
C SER A 34 -0.63 12.82 1.45
N GLN A 35 -0.40 13.15 0.17
CA GLN A 35 -1.41 13.04 -0.89
C GLN A 35 -1.74 11.56 -1.16
N TYR A 36 -0.73 10.70 -1.23
CA TYR A 36 -0.91 9.26 -1.41
C TYR A 36 -1.80 8.64 -0.32
N SER A 37 -1.55 8.95 0.94
CA SER A 37 -2.29 8.43 2.10
C SER A 37 -3.60 9.16 2.39
N GLN A 38 -3.92 10.23 1.65
CA GLN A 38 -5.08 11.08 1.94
C GLN A 38 -6.41 10.30 2.02
N PRO A 39 -6.75 9.37 1.09
CA PRO A 39 -8.03 8.65 1.18
C PRO A 39 -8.23 7.89 2.49
N LEU A 40 -7.16 7.31 3.05
CA LEU A 40 -7.20 6.66 4.35
C LEU A 40 -7.46 7.66 5.48
N ARG A 41 -6.78 8.81 5.44
CA ARG A 41 -6.94 9.86 6.46
C ARG A 41 -8.34 10.46 6.43
N ASP A 42 -8.87 10.72 5.24
CA ASP A 42 -10.22 11.25 5.05
C ASP A 42 -11.27 10.26 5.56
N TYR A 43 -11.10 8.96 5.29
CA TYR A 43 -11.95 7.92 5.85
C TYR A 43 -11.93 7.91 7.39
N LEU A 44 -10.75 7.90 8.01
CA LEU A 44 -10.62 7.89 9.47
C LEU A 44 -11.20 9.16 10.12
N ALA A 45 -11.02 10.32 9.47
CA ALA A 45 -11.59 11.58 9.92
C ALA A 45 -13.13 11.59 9.86
N SER A 46 -13.72 10.89 8.87
CA SER A 46 -15.17 10.78 8.70
C SER A 46 -15.85 9.87 9.73
N LEU A 47 -15.10 9.10 10.52
CA LEU A 47 -15.66 8.17 11.50
C LEU A 47 -16.40 8.91 12.63
N PRO A 48 -17.57 8.41 13.07
CA PRO A 48 -18.25 8.89 14.26
C PRO A 48 -17.32 8.90 15.48
N PRO A 49 -17.41 9.88 16.40
CA PRO A 49 -16.43 10.09 17.50
C PRO A 49 -16.10 8.84 18.35
N ALA A 50 -17.08 7.97 18.59
CA ALA A 50 -16.90 6.76 19.41
C ALA A 50 -16.41 5.53 18.62
N GLU A 51 -16.35 5.61 17.29
CA GLU A 51 -15.96 4.47 16.47
C GLU A 51 -14.45 4.34 16.34
N LYS A 52 -13.98 3.10 16.50
CA LYS A 52 -12.60 2.69 16.21
C LYS A 52 -12.59 1.58 15.17
N VAL A 53 -11.47 1.46 14.46
CA VAL A 53 -11.28 0.44 13.42
C VAL A 53 -10.07 -0.42 13.66
N VAL A 54 -10.10 -1.64 13.11
CA VAL A 54 -8.91 -2.48 12.95
C VAL A 54 -8.27 -2.13 11.61
N LEU A 55 -7.09 -1.52 11.66
CA LEU A 55 -6.37 -1.10 10.47
C LEU A 55 -5.44 -2.23 10.02
N VAL A 56 -5.69 -2.84 8.85
CA VAL A 56 -4.84 -3.89 8.29
C VAL A 56 -4.09 -3.35 7.08
N ALA A 57 -2.76 -3.36 7.18
CA ALA A 57 -1.86 -2.80 6.18
C ALA A 57 -1.01 -3.91 5.57
N HIS A 58 -0.85 -3.89 4.26
CA HIS A 58 -0.02 -4.83 3.52
C HIS A 58 1.13 -4.11 2.81
N SER A 59 2.33 -4.70 2.79
CA SER A 59 3.49 -4.17 2.07
C SER A 59 3.76 -2.67 2.35
N PHE A 60 3.90 -1.86 1.32
CA PHE A 60 4.10 -0.41 1.37
C PHE A 60 2.98 0.37 2.10
N GLY A 61 1.80 -0.23 2.31
CA GLY A 61 0.65 0.35 3.00
C GLY A 61 0.89 0.48 4.48
N GLY A 62 1.87 -0.26 5.01
CA GLY A 62 2.34 -0.10 6.37
C GLY A 62 2.83 1.33 6.67
N LEU A 63 3.42 2.03 5.69
CA LEU A 63 3.77 3.44 5.88
C LEU A 63 2.52 4.34 6.04
N ALA A 64 1.46 4.06 5.27
CA ALA A 64 0.22 4.84 5.33
C ALA A 64 -0.50 4.55 6.65
N ALA A 65 -0.46 3.31 7.11
CA ALA A 65 -1.00 2.91 8.40
C ALA A 65 -0.23 3.52 9.57
N ALA A 66 1.10 3.51 9.54
CA ALA A 66 1.92 4.15 10.58
C ALA A 66 1.64 5.66 10.66
N GLN A 67 1.51 6.34 9.52
CA GLN A 67 1.11 7.75 9.50
C GLN A 67 -0.31 7.96 10.08
N ALA A 68 -1.25 7.08 9.74
CA ALA A 68 -2.61 7.14 10.27
C ALA A 68 -2.66 6.89 11.79
N MET A 69 -1.81 6.01 12.32
CA MET A 69 -1.67 5.78 13.76
C MET A 69 -1.19 7.02 14.51
N GLU A 70 -0.28 7.79 13.91
CA GLU A 70 0.23 9.03 14.51
C GLU A 70 -0.83 10.14 14.49
N ILE A 71 -1.58 10.28 13.39
CA ILE A 71 -2.56 11.37 13.22
C ILE A 71 -3.90 11.06 13.92
N PHE A 72 -4.32 9.79 13.92
CA PHE A 72 -5.62 9.35 14.43
C PHE A 72 -5.52 8.22 15.48
N PRO A 73 -4.67 8.33 16.51
CA PRO A 73 -4.49 7.26 17.50
C PRO A 73 -5.80 6.88 18.21
N GLY A 74 -6.71 7.84 18.39
CA GLY A 74 -8.03 7.60 18.98
C GLY A 74 -9.02 6.84 18.09
N ARG A 75 -8.75 6.71 16.79
CA ARG A 75 -9.64 6.09 15.79
C ARG A 75 -9.27 4.65 15.45
N ILE A 76 -8.13 4.18 15.93
CA ILE A 76 -7.58 2.86 15.61
C ILE A 76 -7.57 2.03 16.90
N SER A 77 -8.25 0.89 16.90
CA SER A 77 -8.23 -0.04 18.04
C SER A 77 -6.98 -0.91 18.03
N VAL A 78 -6.61 -1.41 16.86
CA VAL A 78 -5.40 -2.19 16.62
C VAL A 78 -4.95 -2.00 15.16
N ALA A 79 -3.65 -1.98 14.95
CA ALA A 79 -3.03 -1.96 13.63
C ALA A 79 -2.33 -3.31 13.38
N VAL A 80 -2.57 -3.91 12.22
CA VAL A 80 -2.03 -5.21 11.81
C VAL A 80 -1.19 -5.01 10.55
N PHE A 81 0.10 -5.36 10.61
CA PHE A 81 1.06 -5.23 9.52
C PHE A 81 1.32 -6.60 8.90
N ILE A 82 0.85 -6.83 7.68
CA ILE A 82 1.00 -8.09 6.94
C ILE A 82 2.07 -7.94 5.89
N ALA A 83 3.25 -8.53 6.11
CA ALA A 83 4.41 -8.38 5.22
C ALA A 83 4.64 -6.91 4.84
N ALA A 84 4.44 -6.01 5.80
CA ALA A 84 4.32 -4.58 5.59
C ALA A 84 5.45 -3.80 6.26
N PHE A 85 5.73 -2.61 5.74
CA PHE A 85 6.67 -1.68 6.37
C PHE A 85 6.12 -1.20 7.70
N MET A 86 6.89 -1.40 8.77
CA MET A 86 6.51 -0.99 10.12
C MET A 86 7.55 -0.02 10.67
N PRO A 87 7.52 1.27 10.26
CA PRO A 87 8.42 2.27 10.81
C PRO A 87 8.09 2.47 12.29
N GLY A 88 9.13 2.76 13.07
CA GLY A 88 9.02 3.03 14.50
C GLY A 88 9.86 4.23 14.91
N PRO A 89 9.78 4.66 16.19
CA PRO A 89 10.51 5.83 16.67
C PRO A 89 12.03 5.77 16.45
N SER A 90 12.59 4.55 16.49
CA SER A 90 14.03 4.31 16.30
C SER A 90 14.39 3.88 14.87
N TYR A 91 13.40 3.71 13.99
CA TYR A 91 13.58 3.09 12.70
C TYR A 91 12.72 3.76 11.64
N SER A 92 13.32 4.69 10.90
CA SER A 92 12.59 5.59 10.01
C SER A 92 12.08 4.88 8.75
N ALA A 93 11.06 5.46 8.14
CA ALA A 93 10.55 5.02 6.84
C ALA A 93 11.63 5.05 5.75
N SER A 94 12.58 6.01 5.81
CA SER A 94 13.67 6.11 4.84
C SER A 94 14.67 4.97 4.99
N THR A 95 15.05 4.60 6.22
CA THR A 95 15.95 3.46 6.47
C THR A 95 15.31 2.16 6.00
N LEU A 96 14.03 1.95 6.34
CA LEU A 96 13.25 0.81 5.85
C LEU A 96 13.23 0.71 4.33
N PHE A 97 12.94 1.83 3.65
CA PHE A 97 12.88 1.85 2.20
C PHE A 97 14.24 1.54 1.58
N GLN A 98 15.32 2.08 2.14
CA GLN A 98 16.67 1.83 1.67
C GLN A 98 17.05 0.36 1.83
N GLU A 99 16.81 -0.25 2.98
CA GLU A 99 17.13 -1.65 3.21
C GLU A 99 16.30 -2.61 2.35
N VAL A 100 15.01 -2.32 2.17
CA VAL A 100 14.12 -3.23 1.45
C VAL A 100 14.20 -3.05 -0.07
N TYR A 101 14.39 -1.84 -0.60
CA TYR A 101 14.37 -1.63 -2.06
C TYR A 101 15.73 -1.34 -2.66
N LEU A 102 16.60 -0.58 -1.98
CA LEU A 102 17.90 -0.20 -2.53
C LEU A 102 18.98 -1.25 -2.24
N ASN A 103 18.87 -1.94 -1.10
CA ASN A 103 19.78 -3.02 -0.73
C ASN A 103 19.21 -4.41 -1.05
N GLN A 104 18.12 -4.48 -1.82
CA GLN A 104 17.48 -5.74 -2.16
C GLN A 104 18.40 -6.58 -3.06
N GLU A 105 18.98 -7.64 -2.50
CA GLU A 105 19.72 -8.64 -3.27
C GLU A 105 18.71 -9.56 -3.98
N GLY A 106 18.42 -9.28 -5.25
CA GLY A 106 17.54 -10.13 -6.06
C GLY A 106 17.33 -9.61 -7.48
N PRO A 107 17.00 -10.51 -8.44
CA PRO A 107 16.75 -10.09 -9.81
C PRO A 107 15.48 -9.24 -9.86
N GLN A 108 15.61 -7.97 -10.28
CA GLN A 108 14.48 -7.08 -10.58
C GLN A 108 13.67 -7.55 -11.80
N LEU A 109 14.19 -8.52 -12.55
CA LEU A 109 13.57 -9.10 -13.74
C LEU A 109 13.14 -8.00 -14.72
N ASP A 110 11.83 -7.88 -14.95
CA ASP A 110 11.21 -6.95 -15.89
C ASP A 110 10.55 -5.74 -15.21
N ASN A 111 10.91 -5.45 -13.95
CA ASN A 111 10.55 -4.20 -13.29
C ASN A 111 11.15 -3.00 -14.03
N ARG A 112 10.40 -1.90 -14.07
CA ARG A 112 10.82 -0.67 -14.77
C ARG A 112 10.74 0.55 -13.86
N PHE A 113 11.82 1.30 -13.79
CA PHE A 113 11.83 2.63 -13.19
C PHE A 113 11.63 3.72 -14.25
N THR A 114 10.93 4.80 -13.90
CA THR A 114 10.87 6.02 -14.72
C THR A 114 11.50 7.20 -13.99
N TYR A 115 11.97 8.17 -14.77
CA TYR A 115 12.75 9.32 -14.29
C TYR A 115 12.17 10.61 -14.89
N GLU A 116 10.92 10.93 -14.55
CA GLU A 116 10.22 12.07 -15.15
C GLU A 116 10.85 13.41 -14.80
N ASN A 117 11.50 13.48 -13.64
CA ASN A 117 12.26 14.66 -13.22
C ASN A 117 13.64 14.74 -13.90
N GLY A 118 13.95 13.86 -14.85
CA GLY A 118 15.23 13.77 -15.55
C GLY A 118 16.14 12.65 -15.03
N PRO A 119 17.07 12.15 -15.86
CA PRO A 119 17.87 10.95 -15.58
C PRO A 119 18.87 11.11 -14.42
N ASN A 120 19.19 12.34 -14.04
CA ASN A 120 20.11 12.65 -12.92
C ASN A 120 19.37 12.77 -11.57
N ASN A 121 18.04 12.61 -11.55
CA ASN A 121 17.23 12.65 -10.35
C ASN A 121 16.83 11.23 -9.92
N PRO A 122 16.39 11.02 -8.66
CA PRO A 122 15.85 9.74 -8.23
C PRO A 122 14.67 9.29 -9.11
N PRO A 123 14.41 7.97 -9.20
CA PRO A 123 13.27 7.46 -9.97
C PRO A 123 11.96 8.02 -9.40
N THR A 124 11.07 8.41 -10.30
CA THR A 124 9.75 8.98 -9.97
C THR A 124 8.69 7.90 -9.84
N THR A 125 8.81 6.80 -10.59
CA THR A 125 7.93 5.64 -10.48
C THR A 125 8.70 4.32 -10.64
N LEU A 126 8.15 3.26 -10.06
CA LEU A 126 8.49 1.86 -10.24
C LEU A 126 7.24 1.14 -10.79
N THR A 127 7.39 0.36 -11.85
CA THR A 127 6.36 -0.52 -12.39
C THR A 127 6.80 -1.96 -12.18
N PHE A 128 5.96 -2.79 -11.58
CA PHE A 128 6.27 -4.22 -11.49
C PHE A 128 6.02 -4.92 -12.81
N GLY A 129 7.03 -5.64 -13.29
CA GLY A 129 6.92 -6.44 -14.49
C GLY A 129 6.18 -7.76 -14.24
N PRO A 130 5.51 -8.34 -15.26
CA PRO A 130 4.78 -9.58 -15.11
C PRO A 130 5.64 -10.76 -14.66
N ASN A 131 6.90 -10.87 -15.09
CA ASN A 131 7.78 -11.95 -14.65
C ASN A 131 8.19 -11.79 -13.19
N TYR A 132 8.47 -10.56 -12.75
CA TYR A 132 8.70 -10.25 -11.34
C TYR A 132 7.48 -10.59 -10.48
N LEU A 133 6.29 -10.18 -10.91
CA LEU A 133 5.04 -10.48 -10.21
C LEU A 133 4.84 -11.98 -10.05
N LEU A 134 5.00 -12.76 -11.12
CA LEU A 134 4.83 -14.21 -11.08
C LEU A 134 5.87 -14.93 -10.23
N ARG A 135 7.13 -14.50 -10.29
CA ARG A 135 8.23 -15.21 -9.61
C ARG A 135 8.41 -14.80 -8.15
N ASN A 136 8.17 -13.53 -7.82
CA ASN A 136 8.53 -12.97 -6.52
C ASN A 136 7.32 -12.60 -5.64
N LEU A 137 6.16 -12.28 -6.21
CA LEU A 137 4.98 -11.83 -5.43
C LEU A 137 3.83 -12.85 -5.43
N TYR A 138 3.59 -13.55 -6.55
CA TYR A 138 2.45 -14.44 -6.75
C TYR A 138 2.84 -15.89 -7.05
N ASN A 139 4.08 -16.28 -6.78
CA ASN A 139 4.60 -17.63 -7.06
C ASN A 139 3.84 -18.77 -6.36
N LEU A 140 3.16 -18.48 -5.25
CA LEU A 140 2.33 -19.42 -4.49
C LEU A 140 0.83 -19.12 -4.60
N SER A 141 0.42 -18.25 -5.51
CA SER A 141 -0.99 -17.89 -5.71
C SER A 141 -1.64 -18.72 -6.81
N PRO A 142 -2.97 -18.97 -6.75
CA PRO A 142 -3.69 -19.62 -7.84
C PRO A 142 -3.57 -18.84 -9.16
N ILE A 143 -3.40 -19.55 -10.28
CA ILE A 143 -3.18 -18.96 -11.62
C ILE A 143 -4.29 -17.98 -12.01
N GLN A 144 -5.53 -18.23 -11.60
CA GLN A 144 -6.69 -17.36 -11.90
C GLN A 144 -6.60 -15.98 -11.23
N ALA A 145 -5.83 -15.86 -10.14
CA ALA A 145 -5.57 -14.58 -9.49
C ALA A 145 -4.53 -13.76 -10.28
N SER A 146 -3.65 -14.41 -11.05
CA SER A 146 -2.52 -13.77 -11.73
C SER A 146 -2.94 -12.73 -12.78
N PRO A 147 -3.82 -12.98 -13.77
CA PRO A 147 -4.12 -11.98 -14.81
C PRO A 147 -4.76 -10.69 -14.28
N SER A 148 -5.72 -10.81 -13.35
CA SER A 148 -6.40 -9.66 -12.74
C SER A 148 -5.48 -8.87 -11.80
N LEU A 149 -4.58 -9.55 -11.08
CA LEU A 149 -3.62 -8.90 -10.18
C LEU A 149 -2.43 -8.32 -10.96
N THR A 150 -2.01 -8.94 -12.07
CA THR A 150 -1.00 -8.41 -12.98
C THR A 150 -1.47 -7.11 -13.62
N LEU A 151 -2.74 -6.98 -14.04
CA LEU A 151 -3.24 -5.74 -14.63
C LEU A 151 -3.32 -4.58 -13.60
N SER A 152 -3.67 -4.88 -12.34
CA SER A 152 -3.68 -3.90 -11.25
C SER A 152 -2.27 -3.48 -10.83
N CYS A 153 -1.29 -4.40 -10.88
CA CYS A 153 0.11 -4.21 -10.50
C CYS A 153 1.06 -3.81 -11.66
N THR A 154 0.57 -3.48 -12.86
CA THR A 154 1.40 -3.10 -14.03
C THR A 154 1.26 -1.64 -14.48
N ARG A 155 0.45 -0.82 -13.78
CA ARG A 155 0.44 0.65 -13.98
C ARG A 155 1.68 1.28 -13.36
N SER A 156 2.16 2.41 -13.88
CA SER A 156 3.32 3.11 -13.30
C SER A 156 3.02 3.52 -11.86
N PHE A 157 3.82 3.06 -10.87
CA PHE A 157 3.62 3.38 -9.45
C PHE A 157 4.67 4.35 -8.94
N GLY A 158 4.28 5.51 -8.46
CA GLY A 158 5.15 6.41 -7.71
C GLY A 158 5.49 5.82 -6.35
N TRP A 159 4.61 4.95 -5.84
CA TRP A 159 4.67 4.32 -4.53
C TRP A 159 3.90 3.00 -4.59
N VAL A 160 4.49 1.91 -4.09
CA VAL A 160 4.06 0.53 -4.33
C VAL A 160 2.61 0.28 -3.90
N ASN A 161 1.85 -0.34 -4.81
CA ASN A 161 0.43 -0.70 -4.71
C ASN A 161 0.05 -1.22 -3.32
N CYS A 162 -0.66 -0.41 -2.54
CA CYS A 162 -1.09 -0.81 -1.21
C CYS A 162 -2.55 -0.52 -0.98
N GLN A 163 -3.33 -1.57 -1.23
CA GLN A 163 -4.66 -1.65 -0.69
C GLN A 163 -4.57 -1.81 0.83
N CYS A 164 -4.99 -0.78 1.56
CA CYS A 164 -5.24 -0.91 3.00
C CYS A 164 -6.62 -1.54 3.17
N CYS A 165 -6.68 -2.68 3.86
CA CYS A 165 -7.94 -3.29 4.25
C CYS A 165 -8.25 -2.86 5.68
N ILE A 166 -9.35 -2.17 5.89
CA ILE A 166 -9.83 -1.85 7.23
C ILE A 166 -10.93 -2.83 7.56
N SER A 167 -10.79 -3.58 8.65
CA SER A 167 -11.90 -4.36 9.20
C SER A 167 -12.45 -3.68 10.45
N ARG A 168 -13.76 -3.78 10.66
CA ARG A 168 -14.44 -3.39 11.89
C ARG A 168 -14.88 -4.67 12.60
N VAL A 169 -14.43 -4.81 13.84
CA VAL A 169 -14.95 -5.82 14.76
C VAL A 169 -16.07 -5.14 15.54
N LYS A 170 -17.28 -5.75 15.54
CA LYS A 170 -18.37 -5.33 16.43
C LYS A 170 -18.02 -5.63 17.87
#